data_AF-A0A086LQR8-F1
#
_entry.id   AF-A0A086LQR8-F1
#
_cell.length_a   1.000
_cell.length_b   1.000
_cell.length_c   1.000
_cell.angle_alpha   90.00
_cell.angle_beta   90.00
_cell.angle_gamma   90.00
#
_symmetry.space_group_name_H-M   'P 1'
#
loop_
_entity.id
_entity.type
_entity.pdbx_description
1 polymer ?
#
loop_
_entity_poly.entity_id
_entity_poly.type
_entity_poly.pdbx_seq_one_letter_code
_entity_poly.pdbx_strand_id
1 'polypeptide(L)'
;MTQRPLDYLDVGEHSQVILRFRNYVPRDVVLRRFCLPRPSVEELEKQIDREATDAINSSANEDVVAQIAPRRPNWDLKRDVEKKLAVLSRKTDMAIVDLIRMKIKNSGIEKAVPKVAPDGAEEVLSHQDREIAHSVVNAMRDLEQIEDEERD
;
A
#
# COMPACT_ATOMS: atom_id res chain seq x y z
N MET A 1 28.38 22.97 -52.86
CA MET A 1 28.37 22.19 -51.61
C MET A 1 29.11 23.02 -50.55
N THR A 2 28.47 24.01 -49.94
CA THR A 2 27.75 23.92 -48.65
C THR A 2 28.61 23.36 -47.52
N GLN A 3 29.20 24.25 -46.72
CA GLN A 3 29.31 24.03 -45.29
C GLN A 3 28.64 25.21 -44.59
N ARG A 4 27.54 24.89 -43.92
CA ARG A 4 26.68 25.81 -43.18
C ARG A 4 27.45 26.17 -41.89
N PRO A 5 27.56 27.45 -41.49
CA PRO A 5 28.22 27.79 -40.24
C PRO A 5 27.40 27.22 -39.08
N LEU A 6 28.08 26.66 -38.07
CA LEU A 6 27.46 26.19 -36.84
C LEU A 6 26.93 27.42 -36.10
N ASP A 7 25.63 27.68 -36.20
CA ASP A 7 24.94 28.63 -35.34
C ASP A 7 25.04 28.11 -33.90
N TYR A 8 25.80 28.83 -33.08
CA TYR A 8 25.91 28.58 -31.65
C TYR A 8 24.56 28.93 -31.02
N LEU A 9 23.84 27.91 -30.56
CA LEU A 9 22.63 28.11 -29.78
C LEU A 9 22.98 28.92 -28.53
N ASP A 10 22.29 30.05 -28.41
CA ASP A 10 22.14 30.85 -27.21
C ASP A 10 21.64 29.95 -26.06
N VAL A 11 22.51 29.69 -25.09
CA VAL A 11 22.15 29.01 -23.84
C VAL A 11 22.36 30.00 -22.72
N GLY A 12 21.24 30.61 -22.32
CA GLY A 12 21.13 31.49 -21.16
C GLY A 12 21.61 30.84 -19.86
N GLU A 13 21.95 31.73 -18.92
CA GLU A 13 22.23 31.49 -17.50
C GLU A 13 23.27 30.39 -17.18
N HIS A 14 24.52 30.83 -16.99
CA HIS A 14 25.63 30.00 -16.53
C HIS A 14 25.43 29.46 -15.10
N SER A 15 24.59 28.44 -14.93
CA SER A 15 24.87 27.42 -13.92
C SER A 15 26.14 26.70 -14.37
N GLN A 16 27.26 26.92 -13.67
CA GLN A 16 28.55 26.35 -14.04
C GLN A 16 28.45 24.82 -14.10
N VAL A 17 28.35 24.26 -15.31
CA VAL A 17 28.35 22.81 -15.51
C VAL A 17 29.72 22.27 -15.07
N ILE A 18 29.75 21.55 -13.95
CA ILE A 18 30.97 20.96 -13.42
C ILE A 18 31.34 19.75 -14.28
N LEU A 19 32.43 19.88 -15.05
CA LEU A 19 32.97 18.80 -15.86
C LEU A 19 33.41 17.63 -14.96
N ARG A 20 32.96 16.41 -15.24
CA ARG A 20 33.36 15.17 -14.54
C ARG A 20 33.52 14.01 -15.51
N PHE A 21 34.63 13.29 -15.41
CA PHE A 21 34.91 12.11 -16.24
C PHE A 21 34.64 10.82 -15.45
N ARG A 22 33.78 9.94 -16.00
CA ARG A 22 33.43 8.64 -15.40
C ARG A 22 34.15 7.48 -16.10
N ASN A 23 33.99 7.37 -17.43
CA ASN A 23 34.48 6.26 -18.24
C ASN A 23 35.68 6.60 -19.15
N TYR A 24 36.24 7.82 -19.05
CA TYR A 24 37.33 8.30 -19.91
C TYR A 24 38.45 8.92 -19.07
N VAL A 25 39.71 8.66 -19.44
CA VAL A 25 40.89 9.29 -18.82
C VAL A 25 41.50 10.28 -19.81
N PRO A 26 41.32 11.59 -19.61
CA PRO A 26 41.92 12.61 -20.46
C PRO A 26 43.45 12.51 -20.48
N ARG A 27 44.05 12.80 -21.65
CA ARG A 27 45.51 12.85 -21.78
C ARG A 27 46.09 14.04 -21.01
N ASP A 28 45.43 15.20 -21.07
CA ASP A 28 45.86 16.42 -20.39
C ASP A 28 45.77 16.34 -18.87
N VAL A 29 46.84 16.78 -18.21
CA VAL A 29 46.99 16.72 -16.74
C VAL A 29 46.00 17.60 -15.98
N VAL A 30 45.56 18.71 -16.58
CA VAL A 30 44.58 19.62 -15.98
C VAL A 30 43.20 18.95 -15.91
N LEU A 31 42.83 18.21 -16.96
CA LEU A 31 41.53 17.56 -17.08
C LEU A 31 41.42 16.30 -16.20
N ARG A 32 42.54 15.67 -15.82
CA ARG A 32 42.56 14.51 -14.91
C ARG A 32 42.02 14.81 -13.51
N ARG A 33 42.09 16.07 -13.06
CA ARG A 33 41.55 16.50 -11.75
C ARG A 33 40.02 16.36 -11.66
N PHE A 34 39.36 16.27 -12.81
CA PHE A 34 37.92 16.13 -12.93
C PHE A 34 37.48 14.67 -13.09
N CYS A 35 38.41 13.70 -13.07
CA CYS A 35 38.06 12.28 -13.04
C CYS A 35 37.47 11.90 -11.68
N LEU A 36 36.40 11.13 -11.69
CA LEU A 36 35.90 10.53 -10.46
C LEU A 36 36.90 9.47 -9.96
N PRO A 37 37.10 9.36 -8.63
CA PRO A 37 37.87 8.26 -8.08
C PRO A 37 37.15 6.95 -8.43
N ARG A 38 37.93 5.98 -8.91
CA ARG A 38 37.40 4.62 -9.08
C ARG A 38 37.13 4.07 -7.67
N PRO A 39 35.94 3.55 -7.37
CA PRO A 39 35.69 2.90 -6.09
C PRO A 39 36.70 1.79 -5.87
N SER A 40 37.19 1.65 -4.65
CA SER A 40 38.12 0.57 -4.30
C SER A 40 37.39 -0.77 -4.42
N VAL A 41 38.10 -1.82 -4.85
CA VAL A 41 37.53 -3.18 -4.92
C VAL A 41 37.02 -3.61 -3.53
N GLU A 42 37.76 -3.26 -2.48
CA GLU A 42 37.40 -3.52 -1.08
C GLU A 42 36.09 -2.83 -0.65
N GLU A 43 35.76 -1.67 -1.21
CA GLU A 43 34.51 -0.97 -0.88
C GLU A 43 33.30 -1.67 -1.53
N LEU A 44 33.49 -2.16 -2.75
CA LEU A 44 32.47 -2.92 -3.47
C LEU A 44 32.21 -4.27 -2.80
N GLU A 45 33.27 -4.98 -2.38
CA GLU A 45 33.17 -6.24 -1.63
C GLU A 45 32.38 -6.02 -0.33
N LYS A 46 32.74 -4.99 0.45
CA LYS A 46 32.01 -4.65 1.68
C LYS A 46 30.55 -4.28 1.42
N GLN A 47 30.25 -3.65 0.30
CA GLN A 47 28.87 -3.31 -0.06
C GLN A 47 28.07 -4.57 -0.41
N ILE A 48 28.65 -5.46 -1.21
CA ILE A 48 28.04 -6.75 -1.58
C ILE A 48 27.80 -7.59 -0.33
N ASP A 49 28.78 -7.68 0.58
CA ASP A 49 28.65 -8.43 1.83
C ASP A 49 27.51 -7.90 2.69
N ARG A 50 27.38 -6.57 2.82
CA ARG A 50 26.27 -5.93 3.56
C ARG A 50 24.92 -6.28 2.94
N GLU A 51 24.76 -6.08 1.63
CA GLU A 51 23.52 -6.37 0.91
C GLU A 51 23.14 -7.86 1.04
N ALA A 52 24.12 -8.76 0.95
CA ALA A 52 23.91 -10.19 1.16
C ALA A 52 23.45 -10.50 2.60
N THR A 53 24.08 -9.89 3.62
CA THR A 53 23.67 -10.07 5.02
C THR A 53 22.28 -9.53 5.29
N ASP A 54 21.91 -8.38 4.72
CA ASP A 54 20.59 -7.78 4.88
C ASP A 54 19.50 -8.63 4.22
N ALA A 55 19.78 -9.19 3.03
CA ALA A 55 18.89 -10.13 2.36
C ALA A 55 18.68 -11.39 3.22
N ILE A 56 19.74 -11.96 3.79
CA ILE A 56 19.63 -13.11 4.70
C ILE A 56 18.80 -12.78 5.94
N ASN A 57 19.05 -11.62 6.57
CA ASN A 57 18.33 -11.19 7.77
C ASN A 57 16.84 -10.93 7.50
N SER A 58 16.51 -10.35 6.35
CA SER A 58 15.11 -10.14 5.93
C SER A 58 14.41 -11.48 5.67
N SER A 59 15.11 -12.44 5.07
CA SER A 59 14.56 -13.77 4.74
C SER A 59 14.49 -14.70 5.95
N ALA A 60 15.22 -14.44 7.03
CA ALA A 60 15.22 -15.28 8.24
C ALA A 60 13.87 -15.26 8.99
N ASN A 61 13.04 -14.23 8.75
CA ASN A 61 11.70 -14.14 9.33
C ASN A 61 10.62 -14.88 8.51
N GLU A 62 10.95 -15.33 7.29
CA GLU A 62 10.07 -16.13 6.45
C GLU A 62 10.51 -17.60 6.48
N ASP A 63 9.56 -18.53 6.52
CA ASP A 63 9.84 -19.98 6.53
C ASP A 63 10.69 -20.38 5.31
N VAL A 64 12.01 -20.49 5.50
CA VAL A 64 13.01 -20.86 4.48
C VAL A 64 12.64 -22.19 3.79
N VAL A 65 11.95 -23.08 4.50
CA VAL A 65 11.45 -24.35 3.97
C VAL A 65 10.35 -24.16 2.91
N ALA A 66 9.53 -23.11 3.03
CA ALA A 66 8.45 -22.80 2.08
C ALA A 66 8.97 -22.15 0.78
N GLN A 67 10.17 -21.58 0.78
CA GLN A 67 10.84 -21.06 -0.43
C GLN A 67 11.59 -22.17 -1.20
N ILE A 68 12.16 -23.16 -0.49
CA ILE A 68 12.93 -24.25 -1.11
C ILE A 68 12.02 -25.36 -1.67
N ALA A 69 10.85 -25.56 -1.07
CA ALA A 69 9.90 -26.57 -1.54
C ALA A 69 9.10 -26.09 -2.77
N PRO A 70 8.79 -27.00 -3.72
CA PRO A 70 7.79 -26.74 -4.74
C PRO A 70 6.47 -26.34 -4.07
N ARG A 71 5.98 -25.13 -4.37
CA ARG A 71 4.70 -24.65 -3.84
C ARG A 71 3.56 -25.54 -4.34
N ARG A 72 2.45 -25.58 -3.59
CA ARG A 72 1.23 -26.31 -4.02
C ARG A 72 0.77 -25.77 -5.39
N PRO A 73 0.27 -26.60 -6.32
CA PRO A 73 -0.13 -26.16 -7.66
C PRO A 73 -1.19 -25.04 -7.65
N ASN A 74 -2.05 -25.00 -6.63
CA ASN A 74 -3.10 -23.97 -6.48
C ASN A 74 -2.65 -22.77 -5.64
N TRP A 75 -1.37 -22.67 -5.28
CA TRP A 75 -0.82 -21.56 -4.49
C TRP A 75 -1.11 -20.20 -5.14
N ASP A 76 -0.84 -20.12 -6.45
CA ASP A 76 -0.96 -18.89 -7.22
C ASP A 76 -2.43 -18.48 -7.34
N LEU A 77 -3.28 -19.46 -7.64
CA LEU A 77 -4.73 -19.28 -7.68
C LEU A 77 -5.29 -18.79 -6.34
N LYS A 78 -4.85 -19.35 -5.21
CA LYS A 78 -5.29 -18.91 -3.89
C LYS A 78 -4.91 -17.45 -3.66
N ARG A 79 -3.64 -17.08 -3.86
CA ARG A 79 -3.16 -15.71 -3.66
C ARG A 79 -3.93 -14.71 -4.52
N ASP A 80 -4.15 -15.03 -5.78
CA ASP A 80 -4.79 -14.13 -6.74
C ASP A 80 -6.32 -14.02 -6.53
N VAL A 81 -6.94 -15.08 -5.99
CA VAL A 81 -8.37 -15.11 -5.65
C VAL A 81 -8.64 -14.47 -4.28
N GLU A 82 -7.73 -14.61 -3.32
CA GLU A 82 -7.88 -14.12 -1.94
C GLU A 82 -8.14 -12.62 -1.90
N LYS A 83 -7.41 -11.83 -2.71
CA LYS A 83 -7.65 -10.38 -2.83
C LYS A 83 -9.07 -10.05 -3.33
N LYS A 84 -9.59 -10.82 -4.29
CA LYS A 84 -10.94 -10.61 -4.85
C LYS A 84 -12.02 -11.07 -3.86
N LEU A 85 -11.77 -12.15 -3.13
CA LEU A 85 -12.66 -12.64 -2.09
C LEU A 85 -12.75 -11.69 -0.90
N ALA A 86 -11.64 -11.06 -0.49
CA ALA A 86 -11.66 -10.05 0.58
C ALA A 86 -12.62 -8.89 0.24
N VAL A 87 -12.49 -8.33 -0.98
CA VAL A 87 -13.38 -7.27 -1.47
C VAL A 87 -14.84 -7.74 -1.52
N LEU A 88 -15.08 -8.97 -1.97
CA LEU A 88 -16.43 -9.52 -2.08
C LEU A 88 -17.05 -9.82 -0.71
N SER A 89 -16.27 -10.36 0.24
CA SER A 89 -16.72 -10.65 1.60
C SER A 89 -17.20 -9.38 2.28
N ARG A 90 -16.39 -8.31 2.19
CA ARG A 90 -16.75 -7.00 2.74
C ARG A 90 -18.07 -6.46 2.18
N LYS A 91 -18.25 -6.53 0.85
CA LYS A 91 -19.52 -6.15 0.20
C LYS A 91 -20.70 -7.04 0.63
N THR A 92 -20.43 -8.32 0.88
CA THR A 92 -21.45 -9.27 1.35
C THR A 92 -21.89 -8.92 2.76
N ASP A 93 -20.94 -8.60 3.65
CA ASP A 93 -21.23 -8.18 5.02
C ASP A 93 -22.02 -6.87 5.05
N MET A 94 -21.66 -5.90 4.21
CA MET A 94 -22.44 -4.66 4.04
C MET A 94 -23.87 -4.94 3.54
N ALA A 95 -24.02 -5.82 2.55
CA ALA A 95 -25.35 -6.19 2.04
C ALA A 95 -26.19 -6.92 3.09
N ILE A 96 -25.58 -7.76 3.94
CA ILE A 96 -26.25 -8.40 5.07
C ILE A 96 -26.74 -7.35 6.06
N VAL A 97 -25.91 -6.37 6.41
CA VAL A 97 -26.27 -5.26 7.30
C VAL A 97 -27.46 -4.46 6.75
N ASP A 98 -27.44 -4.13 5.45
CA ASP A 98 -28.52 -3.40 4.80
C ASP A 98 -29.83 -4.20 4.75
N LEU A 99 -29.75 -5.51 4.50
CA LEU A 99 -30.91 -6.40 4.59
C LEU A 99 -31.50 -6.44 6.00
N ILE A 100 -30.65 -6.47 7.03
CA ILE A 100 -31.11 -6.45 8.43
C ILE A 100 -31.78 -5.10 8.74
N ARG A 101 -31.21 -3.97 8.30
CA ARG A 101 -31.84 -2.65 8.42
C ARG A 101 -33.22 -2.61 7.76
N MET A 102 -33.33 -3.11 6.53
CA MET A 102 -34.61 -3.20 5.81
C MET A 102 -35.62 -4.09 6.53
N LYS A 103 -35.16 -5.20 7.13
CA LYS A 103 -36.01 -6.11 7.88
C LYS A 103 -36.56 -5.46 9.15
N ILE A 104 -35.71 -4.78 9.92
CA ILE A 104 -36.09 -4.01 11.12
C ILE A 104 -37.08 -2.89 10.75
N LYS A 105 -36.80 -2.20 9.64
CA LYS A 105 -37.65 -1.16 9.09
C LYS A 105 -39.05 -1.71 8.77
N ASN A 106 -39.12 -2.73 7.93
CA ASN A 106 -40.38 -3.36 7.49
C ASN A 106 -41.15 -4.06 8.62
N SER A 107 -40.49 -4.49 9.70
CA SER A 107 -41.18 -5.03 10.88
C SER A 107 -41.83 -3.94 11.75
N GLY A 108 -41.82 -2.67 11.33
CA GLY A 108 -42.54 -1.57 11.97
C GLY A 108 -41.79 -0.91 13.14
N ILE A 109 -40.51 -1.23 13.33
CA ILE A 109 -39.68 -0.72 14.44
C ILE A 109 -39.32 0.77 14.23
N GLU A 110 -39.44 1.27 13.01
CA GLU A 110 -39.08 2.63 12.60
C GLU A 110 -39.96 3.76 13.17
N LYS A 111 -41.05 3.47 13.88
CA LYS A 111 -41.76 4.49 14.68
C LYS A 111 -41.12 4.79 16.04
N ALA A 112 -40.10 4.02 16.47
CA ALA A 112 -39.55 4.07 17.83
C ALA A 112 -38.09 4.56 17.93
N VAL A 113 -37.61 5.39 16.99
CA VAL A 113 -36.31 6.09 17.16
C VAL A 113 -36.54 7.60 17.30
N PRO A 114 -36.85 8.12 18.51
CA PRO A 114 -36.85 9.54 18.73
C PRO A 114 -35.42 10.06 18.94
N LYS A 115 -35.10 11.15 18.23
CA LYS A 115 -34.07 12.11 18.63
C LYS A 115 -34.45 12.67 20.01
N VAL A 116 -33.61 12.40 21.01
CA VAL A 116 -33.52 13.08 22.33
C VAL A 116 -34.79 12.97 23.22
N ALA A 117 -34.61 12.44 24.44
CA ALA A 117 -35.65 12.10 25.44
C ALA A 117 -36.66 13.23 25.77
N PRO A 118 -37.90 12.90 26.20
CA PRO A 118 -38.15 12.60 27.61
C PRO A 118 -39.11 11.43 27.91
N ASP A 119 -38.90 10.86 29.10
CA ASP A 119 -39.77 10.06 29.97
C ASP A 119 -41.07 9.42 29.42
N GLY A 120 -41.15 8.09 29.56
CA GLY A 120 -42.42 7.39 29.74
C GLY A 120 -43.16 6.96 28.49
N ALA A 121 -42.59 6.03 27.72
CA ALA A 121 -43.36 5.12 26.86
C ALA A 121 -42.51 3.89 26.53
N GLU A 122 -42.68 2.80 27.29
CA GLU A 122 -42.15 1.50 26.92
C GLU A 122 -42.98 0.95 25.74
N GLU A 123 -42.61 1.30 24.51
CA GLU A 123 -43.07 0.57 23.34
C GLU A 123 -42.33 -0.77 23.23
N VAL A 124 -43.15 -1.81 23.06
CA VAL A 124 -42.83 -3.23 23.17
C VAL A 124 -41.98 -3.70 21.98
N LEU A 125 -40.68 -3.36 21.99
CA LEU A 125 -39.70 -4.10 21.22
C LEU A 125 -39.41 -5.41 21.94
N SER A 126 -39.56 -6.55 21.25
CA SER A 126 -39.11 -7.84 21.77
C SER A 126 -37.67 -7.70 22.23
N HIS A 127 -37.35 -8.23 23.42
CA HIS A 127 -35.99 -8.15 23.98
C HIS A 127 -34.93 -8.58 22.96
N GLN A 128 -35.28 -9.60 22.17
CA GLN A 128 -34.46 -10.13 21.10
C GLN A 128 -34.24 -9.14 19.94
N ASP A 129 -35.24 -8.34 19.57
CA ASP A 129 -35.09 -7.34 18.50
C ASP A 129 -34.20 -6.16 18.93
N ARG A 130 -34.23 -5.78 20.21
CA ARG A 130 -33.29 -4.79 20.77
C ARG A 130 -31.86 -5.30 20.75
N GLU A 131 -31.64 -6.54 21.21
CA GLU A 131 -30.31 -7.16 21.21
C GLU A 131 -29.74 -7.25 19.80
N ILE A 132 -30.56 -7.67 18.83
CA ILE A 132 -30.17 -7.73 17.42
C ILE A 132 -29.83 -6.33 16.89
N ALA A 133 -30.65 -5.31 17.19
CA ALA A 133 -30.37 -3.94 16.77
C ALA A 133 -29.05 -3.41 17.35
N HIS A 134 -28.79 -3.63 18.63
CA HIS A 134 -27.53 -3.22 19.28
C HIS A 134 -26.33 -3.96 18.69
N SER A 135 -26.46 -5.27 18.43
CA SER A 135 -25.40 -6.06 17.79
C SER A 135 -25.07 -5.57 16.39
N VAL A 136 -26.08 -5.22 15.59
CA VAL A 136 -25.90 -4.68 14.24
C VAL A 136 -25.19 -3.33 14.30
N VAL A 137 -25.60 -2.42 15.18
CA VAL A 137 -24.95 -1.10 15.34
C VAL A 137 -23.48 -1.23 15.70
N ASN A 138 -23.12 -2.19 16.55
CA ASN A 138 -21.72 -2.44 16.89
C ASN A 138 -20.95 -3.00 15.68
N ALA A 139 -21.48 -3.99 14.97
CA ALA A 139 -20.86 -4.54 13.77
C ALA A 139 -20.66 -3.50 12.65
N MET A 140 -21.57 -2.51 12.55
CA MET A 140 -21.41 -1.40 11.62
C MET A 140 -20.23 -0.50 11.98
N ARG A 141 -20.06 -0.19 13.27
CA ARG A 141 -18.96 0.65 13.76
C ARG A 141 -17.61 0.00 13.49
N ASP A 142 -17.54 -1.33 13.62
CA ASP A 142 -16.34 -2.11 13.33
C ASP A 142 -16.02 -2.11 11.82
N LEU A 143 -17.04 -2.24 10.95
CA LEU A 143 -16.87 -2.19 9.50
C LEU A 143 -16.47 -0.80 8.96
N GLU A 144 -16.92 0.27 9.63
CA GLU A 144 -16.61 1.67 9.29
C GLU A 144 -15.16 2.01 9.66
N GLN A 145 -14.68 1.54 10.83
CA GLN A 145 -13.28 1.71 11.24
C GLN A 145 -12.30 1.05 10.25
N ILE A 146 -12.65 -0.16 9.77
CA ILE A 146 -11.83 -0.87 8.77
C ILE A 146 -11.83 -0.12 7.42
N GLU A 147 -12.90 0.60 7.07
CA GLU A 147 -12.96 1.37 5.82
C GLU A 147 -12.07 2.61 5.85
N ASP A 148 -12.02 3.28 7.00
CA ASP A 148 -11.24 4.49 7.19
C ASP A 148 -9.74 4.17 7.28
N GLU A 149 -9.36 3.05 7.92
CA GLU A 149 -7.97 2.58 8.00
C GLU A 149 -7.35 2.17 6.64
N GLU A 150 -8.18 1.80 5.66
CA GLU A 150 -7.72 1.39 4.31
C GLU A 150 -7.66 2.58 3.33
N ARG A 151 -8.17 3.75 3.73
CA ARG A 151 -8.25 4.97 2.91
C ARG A 151 -7.05 5.92 3.12
N ASP A 152 -6.34 5.78 4.22
CA ASP A 152 -5.08 6.48 4.56
C ASP A 152 -3.83 5.66 4.15
#